data_AF-A0A0S1RUB1-F1
#
_entry.id   AF-A0A0S1RUB1-F1
#
_cell.length_a   1.000
_cell.length_b   1.000
_cell.length_c   1.000
_cell.angle_alpha   90.00
_cell.angle_beta   90.00
_cell.angle_gamma   90.00
#
_symmetry.space_group_name_H-M   'P 1'
#
loop_
_entity.id
_entity.type
_entity.pdbx_description
1 polymer ?
#
loop_
_entity_poly.entity_id
_entity_poly.type
_entity_poly.pdbx_seq_one_letter_code
_entity_poly.pdbx_strand_id
1 'polypeptide(L)'
;YKESIVGPYRGILPDSALANMEEQLSGSCTVEIAAFNEFANFLTDPEVADQFDYVIFDTAPTGHTLRMLQLPSAWNNYLDENTTGVSCLGQLSGLGDKKDMYEKAVETLTDAEQTTLILVTRPQKAPLIEAERASEELRKLGIQNQKLVVNGLLEVHDDEISQLIYQEQTHDLENMPEPLKDFDTFYIPLRPYNVTGIDKLQILLSDQQPALEEQEKEVTDFPNLDTVVKEFIRSNKKIIFTMGKGGVGKTTVAIKIAKKLAQEGKKVHLATTDPADHLNMFISDDLPISISHIDEEK
;
A
#
# COMPACT_ATOMS: atom_id res chain seq x y z
N TYR A 1 20.49 -3.78 10.90
CA TYR A 1 19.45 -3.67 11.95
C TYR A 1 19.27 -4.94 12.79
N LYS A 2 18.85 -6.08 12.22
CA LYS A 2 18.68 -7.32 12.99
C LYS A 2 19.96 -7.75 13.72
N GLU A 3 21.10 -7.72 13.02
CA GLU A 3 22.40 -8.03 13.62
C GLU A 3 22.83 -6.99 14.67
N SER A 4 22.50 -5.70 14.51
CA SER A 4 22.84 -4.69 15.51
C SER A 4 22.06 -4.84 16.82
N ILE A 5 20.91 -5.52 16.79
CA ILE A 5 20.10 -5.82 17.99
C ILE A 5 20.43 -7.20 18.57
N VAL A 6 20.60 -8.22 17.72
CA VAL A 6 20.82 -9.62 18.16
C VAL A 6 22.29 -9.91 18.45
N GLY A 7 23.21 -9.28 17.70
CA GLY A 7 24.65 -9.47 17.80
C GLY A 7 25.22 -9.32 19.21
N PRO A 8 24.84 -8.28 19.99
CA PRO A 8 25.28 -8.11 21.38
C PRO A 8 24.91 -9.27 22.31
N TYR A 9 23.89 -10.07 21.97
CA TYR A 9 23.41 -11.19 22.80
C TYR A 9 23.91 -12.56 22.35
N ARG A 10 24.61 -12.64 21.21
CA ARG A 10 25.20 -13.90 20.74
C ARG A 10 26.30 -14.35 21.70
N GLY A 11 26.19 -15.58 22.19
CA GLY A 11 27.08 -16.13 23.21
C GLY A 11 26.72 -15.74 24.65
N ILE A 12 25.69 -14.91 24.86
CA ILE A 12 25.14 -14.57 26.19
C ILE A 12 23.80 -15.29 26.43
N LEU A 13 22.92 -15.27 25.43
CA LEU A 13 21.60 -15.93 25.50
C LEU A 13 21.62 -17.33 24.86
N PRO A 14 20.73 -18.25 25.30
CA PRO A 14 20.54 -19.54 24.65
C PRO A 14 20.09 -19.38 23.18
N ASP A 15 20.51 -20.30 22.32
CA ASP A 15 20.20 -20.27 20.88
C ASP A 15 18.68 -20.22 20.60
N SER A 16 17.86 -20.84 21.44
CA SER A 16 16.39 -20.79 21.32
C SER A 16 15.80 -19.41 21.62
N ALA A 17 16.41 -18.65 22.53
CA ALA A 17 16.01 -17.28 22.84
C ALA A 17 16.47 -16.33 21.72
N LEU A 18 17.67 -16.54 21.16
CA LEU A 18 18.17 -15.80 20.00
C LEU A 18 17.28 -16.04 18.77
N ALA A 19 16.89 -17.29 18.50
CA ALA A 19 15.99 -17.62 17.40
C ALA A 19 14.60 -16.96 17.53
N ASN A 20 14.03 -16.95 18.74
CA ASN A 20 12.75 -16.30 19.00
C ASN A 20 12.85 -14.77 18.83
N MET A 21 13.92 -14.18 19.34
CA MET A 21 14.21 -12.75 19.18
C MET A 21 14.43 -12.38 17.71
N GLU A 22 15.13 -13.24 16.95
CA GLU A 22 15.30 -13.09 15.51
C GLU A 22 13.98 -13.21 14.74
N GLU A 23 13.07 -14.10 15.15
CA GLU A 23 11.74 -14.28 14.57
C GLU A 23 10.84 -13.06 14.83
N GLN A 24 10.84 -12.53 16.06
CA GLN A 24 10.12 -11.30 16.42
C GLN A 24 10.61 -10.08 15.64
N LEU A 25 11.91 -10.04 15.29
CA LEU A 25 12.52 -8.99 14.47
C LEU A 25 12.39 -9.25 12.96
N SER A 26 11.67 -10.29 12.53
CA SER A 26 11.43 -10.59 11.11
C SER A 26 10.00 -10.25 10.66
N GLY A 27 9.20 -9.64 11.54
CA GLY A 27 7.86 -9.15 11.21
C GLY A 27 7.88 -7.91 10.30
N SER A 28 6.74 -7.62 9.65
CA SER A 28 6.55 -6.46 8.77
C SER A 28 6.99 -5.14 9.42
N CYS A 29 6.69 -4.97 10.71
CA CYS A 29 7.07 -3.77 11.47
C CYS A 29 8.59 -3.58 11.57
N THR A 30 9.38 -4.65 11.66
CA THR A 30 10.84 -4.53 11.78
C THR A 30 11.51 -4.22 10.43
N VAL A 31 10.94 -4.72 9.33
CA VAL A 31 11.38 -4.32 7.97
C VAL A 31 11.12 -2.82 7.75
N GLU A 32 9.98 -2.32 8.20
CA GLU A 32 9.64 -0.90 8.13
C GLU A 32 10.56 -0.02 8.99
N ILE A 33 10.89 -0.43 10.22
CA ILE A 33 11.87 0.29 11.07
C ILE A 33 13.27 0.29 10.44
N ALA A 34 13.69 -0.83 9.86
CA ALA A 34 14.98 -0.92 9.21
C ALA A 34 15.05 -0.02 7.97
N ALA A 35 14.01 -0.04 7.13
CA ALA A 35 13.90 0.85 5.96
C ALA A 35 13.90 2.32 6.39
N PHE A 36 13.19 2.67 7.47
CA PHE A 36 13.14 4.03 7.98
C PHE A 36 14.48 4.49 8.58
N ASN A 37 15.24 3.59 9.22
CA ASN A 37 16.60 3.90 9.69
C ASN A 37 17.53 4.26 8.53
N GLU A 38 17.50 3.48 7.44
CA GLU A 38 18.31 3.79 6.26
C GLU A 38 17.88 5.11 5.62
N PHE A 39 16.57 5.32 5.49
CA PHE A 39 15.99 6.58 5.01
C PHE A 39 16.47 7.77 5.84
N ALA A 40 16.39 7.68 7.17
CA ALA A 40 16.82 8.74 8.07
C ALA A 40 18.33 9.00 7.98
N ASN A 41 19.16 7.97 7.79
CA ASN A 41 20.59 8.17 7.54
C ASN A 41 20.82 9.01 6.26
N PHE A 42 20.14 8.69 5.16
CA PHE A 42 20.26 9.46 3.90
C PHE A 42 19.83 10.92 4.06
N LEU A 43 18.85 11.21 4.91
CA LEU A 43 18.38 12.58 5.16
C LEU A 43 19.25 13.37 6.13
N THR A 44 20.00 12.71 7.00
CA THR A 44 20.64 13.39 8.15
C THR A 44 22.15 13.39 8.12
N ASP A 45 22.78 12.46 7.41
CA ASP A 45 24.22 12.33 7.29
C ASP A 45 24.77 13.31 6.22
N PRO A 46 25.55 14.33 6.62
CA PRO A 46 26.11 15.30 5.69
C PRO A 46 27.08 14.67 4.67
N GLU A 47 27.81 13.62 5.05
CA GLU A 47 28.75 12.97 4.12
C GLU A 47 28.03 12.22 3.02
N VAL A 48 26.82 11.71 3.29
CA VAL A 48 25.96 11.06 2.29
C VAL A 48 25.27 12.12 1.43
N ALA A 49 24.81 13.22 2.03
CA ALA A 49 24.20 14.33 1.30
C ALA A 49 25.17 14.93 0.27
N ASP A 50 26.44 15.11 0.63
CA ASP A 50 27.46 15.67 -0.28
C ASP A 50 27.86 14.73 -1.44
N GLN A 51 27.45 13.45 -1.41
CA GLN A 51 27.75 12.48 -2.47
C GLN A 51 26.78 12.53 -3.65
N PHE A 52 25.57 13.08 -3.47
CA PHE A 52 24.51 13.00 -4.46
C PHE A 52 23.79 14.34 -4.58
N ASP A 53 23.57 14.80 -5.83
CA ASP A 53 22.74 15.99 -6.06
C ASP A 53 21.26 15.75 -5.71
N TYR A 54 20.80 14.49 -5.84
CA TYR A 54 19.42 14.07 -5.58
C TYR A 54 19.37 12.66 -4.99
N VAL A 55 18.46 12.46 -4.03
CA VAL A 55 18.12 11.15 -3.48
C VAL A 55 16.63 10.86 -3.75
N ILE A 56 16.34 9.72 -4.40
CA ILE A 56 14.97 9.34 -4.77
C ILE A 56 14.58 8.06 -4.01
N PHE A 57 13.43 8.10 -3.33
CA PHE A 57 12.88 6.97 -2.61
C PHE A 57 11.62 6.43 -3.32
N ASP A 58 11.62 5.14 -3.66
CA ASP A 58 10.46 4.42 -4.20
C ASP A 58 9.82 3.58 -3.09
N THR A 59 8.89 4.19 -2.35
CA THR A 59 8.21 3.52 -1.23
C THR A 59 6.72 3.81 -1.25
N ALA A 60 5.90 2.81 -0.92
CA ALA A 60 4.49 3.04 -0.66
C ALA A 60 4.33 3.83 0.66
N PRO A 61 3.53 4.90 0.72
CA PRO A 61 3.17 5.52 1.98
C PRO A 61 2.13 4.61 2.65
N THR A 62 2.57 3.55 3.32
CA THR A 62 1.64 2.80 4.15
C THR A 62 1.41 3.59 5.44
N GLY A 63 0.18 3.55 5.97
CA GLY A 63 -0.16 4.18 7.25
C GLY A 63 0.76 3.77 8.40
N HIS A 64 1.44 2.61 8.32
CA HIS A 64 2.46 2.21 9.27
C HIS A 64 3.74 3.06 9.17
N THR A 65 4.26 3.33 7.97
CA THR A 65 5.41 4.23 7.76
C THR A 65 5.08 5.66 8.18
N LEU A 66 3.87 6.14 7.90
CA LEU A 66 3.40 7.46 8.35
C LEU A 66 3.26 7.55 9.88
N ARG A 67 2.78 6.48 10.53
CA ARG A 67 2.78 6.38 12.01
C ARG A 67 4.19 6.32 12.59
N MET A 68 5.17 5.79 11.87
CA MET A 68 6.57 5.83 12.31
C MET A 68 7.13 7.26 12.30
N LEU A 69 6.78 8.07 11.30
CA LEU A 69 7.13 9.50 11.27
C LEU A 69 6.53 10.29 12.44
N GLN A 70 5.47 9.78 13.07
CA GLN A 70 4.89 10.37 14.29
C GLN A 70 5.67 10.00 15.56
N LEU A 71 6.56 8.99 15.52
CA LEU A 71 7.24 8.48 16.72
C LEU A 71 8.10 9.53 17.46
N PRO A 72 8.80 10.47 16.81
CA PRO A 72 9.54 11.51 17.53
C PRO A 72 8.62 12.35 18.43
N SER A 73 7.42 12.70 17.94
CA SER A 73 6.41 13.40 18.74
C SER A 73 5.83 12.53 19.87
N ALA A 74 5.69 11.22 19.62
CA ALA A 74 5.23 10.27 20.63
C ALA A 74 6.26 10.03 21.75
N TRP A 75 7.56 10.20 21.49
CA TRP A 75 8.61 10.04 22.50
C TRP A 75 8.57 11.13 23.58
N ASN A 76 8.22 12.36 23.22
CA ASN A 76 8.09 13.44 24.22
C ASN A 76 6.96 13.15 25.21
N ASN A 77 5.87 12.52 24.77
CA ASN A 77 4.76 12.14 25.66
C ASN A 77 5.05 10.84 26.44
N TYR A 78 5.80 9.90 25.87
CA TYR A 78 6.04 8.58 26.49
C TYR A 78 7.17 8.57 27.53
N LEU A 79 8.17 9.44 27.39
CA LEU A 79 9.23 9.60 28.40
C LEU A 79 8.71 10.27 29.68
N ASP A 80 7.65 11.07 29.57
CA ASP A 80 7.01 11.76 30.69
C ASP A 80 5.90 10.91 31.35
N GLU A 81 5.25 9.99 30.62
CA GLU A 81 4.11 9.22 31.11
C GLU A 81 4.20 7.69 30.82
N ASN A 82 4.75 6.95 31.79
CA ASN A 82 4.44 5.55 32.15
C ASN A 82 5.30 4.35 31.69
N THR A 83 5.56 3.57 32.75
CA THR A 83 6.18 2.26 32.96
C THR A 83 5.30 1.05 32.60
N THR A 84 4.34 1.18 31.68
CA THR A 84 3.37 0.09 31.39
C THR A 84 3.44 -0.36 29.93
N GLY A 85 3.79 -1.64 29.77
CA GLY A 85 4.22 -2.24 28.52
C GLY A 85 3.15 -2.36 27.44
N VAL A 86 3.59 -2.04 26.21
CA VAL A 86 2.94 -2.41 24.96
C VAL A 86 3.96 -3.21 24.14
N SER A 87 3.60 -4.45 23.81
CA SER A 87 4.45 -5.53 23.29
C SER A 87 5.24 -5.18 22.01
N CYS A 88 4.77 -4.22 21.21
CA CYS A 88 5.42 -3.81 19.96
C CYS A 88 6.47 -2.69 20.13
N LEU A 89 6.46 -1.97 21.26
CA LEU A 89 7.38 -0.85 21.51
C LEU A 89 8.68 -1.25 22.21
N GLY A 90 8.84 -2.51 22.65
CA GLY A 90 10.11 -3.02 23.17
C GLY A 90 11.26 -2.96 22.15
N GLN A 91 10.95 -2.82 20.86
CA GLN A 91 11.92 -2.58 19.78
C GLN A 91 12.45 -1.13 19.75
N LEU A 92 11.80 -0.19 20.47
CA LEU A 92 12.20 1.22 20.52
C LEU A 92 13.25 1.50 21.62
N SER A 93 13.48 0.57 22.55
CA SER A 93 14.46 0.75 23.63
C SER A 93 15.91 0.92 23.14
N GLY A 94 16.21 0.56 21.89
CA GLY A 94 17.50 0.81 21.23
C GLY A 94 17.55 2.07 20.35
N LEU A 95 16.48 2.88 20.34
CA LEU A 95 16.38 4.05 19.47
C LEU A 95 16.65 5.37 20.21
N GLY A 96 16.76 5.38 21.54
CA GLY A 96 17.02 6.61 22.31
C GLY A 96 18.25 7.38 21.83
N ASP A 97 19.32 6.67 21.45
CA ASP A 97 20.56 7.25 20.90
C ASP A 97 20.40 7.83 19.48
N LYS A 98 19.27 7.56 18.82
CA LYS A 98 18.93 8.00 17.46
C LYS A 98 17.82 9.04 17.43
N LYS A 99 17.42 9.60 18.58
CA LYS A 99 16.36 10.62 18.66
C LYS A 99 16.60 11.77 17.68
N ASP A 100 17.78 12.39 17.80
CA ASP A 100 18.17 13.58 17.04
C ASP A 100 18.16 13.30 15.53
N MET A 101 18.57 12.09 15.14
CA MET A 101 18.52 11.63 13.74
C MET A 101 17.07 11.57 13.23
N TYR A 102 16.14 11.05 14.02
CA TYR A 102 14.74 10.99 13.59
C TYR A 102 14.06 12.35 13.59
N GLU A 103 14.35 13.22 14.57
CA GLU A 103 13.84 14.59 14.59
C GLU A 103 14.33 15.35 13.35
N LYS A 104 15.63 15.29 13.04
CA LYS A 104 16.20 15.92 11.85
C LYS A 104 15.64 15.32 10.55
N ALA A 105 15.38 14.01 10.50
CA ALA A 105 14.75 13.38 9.34
C ALA A 105 13.32 13.90 9.11
N VAL A 106 12.54 14.08 10.19
CA VAL A 106 11.20 14.67 10.11
C VAL A 106 11.29 16.15 9.71
N GLU A 107 12.20 16.93 10.29
CA GLU A 107 12.44 18.33 9.90
C GLU A 107 12.72 18.44 8.40
N THR A 108 13.64 17.61 7.90
CA THR A 108 14.02 17.57 6.48
C THR A 108 12.83 17.19 5.59
N LEU A 109 12.00 16.23 6.02
CA LEU A 109 10.78 15.84 5.31
C LEU A 109 9.72 16.95 5.24
N THR A 110 9.63 17.77 6.30
CA THR A 110 8.68 18.89 6.37
C THR A 110 9.19 20.16 5.68
N ASP A 111 10.49 20.24 5.40
CA ASP A 111 11.12 21.35 4.70
C ASP A 111 10.81 21.28 3.19
N ALA A 112 10.01 22.22 2.71
CA ALA A 112 9.60 22.31 1.31
C ALA A 112 10.75 22.67 0.35
N GLU A 113 11.84 23.28 0.84
CA GLU A 113 13.01 23.57 0.01
C GLU A 113 13.89 22.33 -0.22
N GLN A 114 13.82 21.35 0.69
CA GLN A 114 14.64 20.13 0.62
C GLN A 114 13.86 18.90 0.13
N THR A 115 12.59 18.77 0.51
CA THR A 115 11.78 17.59 0.23
C THR A 115 10.58 17.93 -0.65
N THR A 116 10.37 17.13 -1.69
CA THR A 116 9.12 17.08 -2.46
C THR A 116 8.58 15.66 -2.42
N LEU A 117 7.31 15.50 -2.05
CA LEU A 117 6.63 14.20 -2.06
C LEU A 117 5.78 14.06 -3.32
N ILE A 118 5.92 12.96 -4.04
CA ILE A 118 5.14 12.68 -5.25
C ILE A 118 4.13 11.57 -4.95
N LEU A 119 2.85 11.91 -4.93
CA LEU A 119 1.75 10.96 -4.81
C LEU A 119 1.48 10.34 -6.19
N VAL A 120 1.72 9.04 -6.34
CA VAL A 120 1.41 8.32 -7.58
C VAL A 120 0.07 7.60 -7.42
N THR A 121 -0.87 7.88 -8.31
CA THR A 121 -2.21 7.28 -8.31
C THR A 121 -2.61 6.78 -9.71
N ARG A 122 -3.81 6.19 -9.81
CA ARG A 122 -4.46 5.79 -11.07
C ARG A 122 -5.69 6.66 -11.29
N PRO A 123 -6.13 6.88 -12.54
CA PRO A 123 -7.35 7.62 -12.87
C PRO A 123 -8.60 6.77 -12.57
N GLN A 124 -8.79 6.43 -11.30
CA GLN A 124 -9.88 5.58 -10.81
C GLN A 124 -10.29 6.07 -9.42
N LYS A 125 -11.58 6.02 -9.10
CA LYS A 125 -12.15 6.56 -7.87
C LYS A 125 -11.46 6.07 -6.59
N ALA A 126 -11.28 4.75 -6.44
CA ALA A 126 -10.70 4.19 -5.22
C ALA A 126 -9.22 4.61 -5.01
N PRO A 127 -8.33 4.52 -6.02
CA PRO A 127 -6.98 5.08 -5.94
C PRO A 127 -6.93 6.59 -5.66
N LEU A 128 -7.86 7.38 -6.20
CA LEU A 128 -7.92 8.82 -5.93
C LEU A 128 -8.28 9.12 -4.47
N ILE A 129 -9.26 8.41 -3.91
CA ILE A 129 -9.64 8.53 -2.49
C ILE A 129 -8.48 8.11 -1.57
N GLU A 130 -7.75 7.05 -1.90
CA GLU A 130 -6.59 6.63 -1.10
C GLU A 130 -5.45 7.64 -1.17
N ALA A 131 -5.22 8.26 -2.33
CA ALA A 131 -4.22 9.32 -2.48
C ALA A 131 -4.59 10.58 -1.69
N GLU A 132 -5.88 10.97 -1.65
CA GLU A 132 -6.39 12.03 -0.79
C GLU A 132 -6.12 11.72 0.68
N ARG A 133 -6.50 10.52 1.14
CA ARG A 133 -6.28 10.10 2.53
C ARG A 133 -4.80 10.15 2.91
N ALA A 134 -3.92 9.61 2.07
CA ALA A 134 -2.48 9.64 2.31
C ALA A 134 -1.94 11.08 2.35
N SER A 135 -2.39 11.94 1.43
CA SER A 135 -2.06 13.36 1.38
C SER A 135 -2.42 14.08 2.69
N GLU A 136 -3.64 13.86 3.19
CA GLU A 136 -4.10 14.48 4.43
C GLU A 136 -3.29 14.01 5.64
N GLU A 137 -2.99 12.71 5.73
CA GLU A 137 -2.14 12.17 6.79
C GLU A 137 -0.74 12.79 6.76
N LEU A 138 -0.14 12.95 5.57
CA LEU A 138 1.15 13.61 5.38
C LEU A 138 1.11 15.11 5.73
N ARG A 139 0.06 15.83 5.33
CA ARG A 139 -0.12 17.26 5.66
C ARG A 139 -0.23 17.46 7.17
N LYS A 140 -0.90 16.55 7.89
CA LYS A 140 -0.98 16.58 9.37
C LYS A 140 0.39 16.41 10.03
N LEU A 141 1.36 15.80 9.35
CA LEU A 141 2.76 15.70 9.78
C LEU A 141 3.61 16.92 9.41
N GLY A 142 3.04 17.92 8.74
CA GLY A 142 3.77 19.10 8.27
C GLY A 142 4.38 18.96 6.87
N ILE A 143 4.20 17.82 6.19
CA ILE A 143 4.71 17.59 4.84
C ILE A 143 3.75 18.24 3.84
N GLN A 144 3.98 19.51 3.53
CA GLN A 144 3.06 20.31 2.67
C GLN A 144 3.45 20.29 1.19
N ASN A 145 4.74 20.11 0.86
CA ASN A 145 5.23 20.14 -0.51
C ASN A 145 4.97 18.81 -1.24
N GLN A 146 3.75 18.67 -1.76
CA GLN A 146 3.27 17.46 -2.42
C GLN A 146 2.89 17.74 -3.88
N LYS A 147 3.17 16.78 -4.78
CA LYS A 147 2.77 16.77 -6.19
C LYS A 147 1.98 15.51 -6.51
N LEU A 148 1.16 15.54 -7.55
CA LEU A 148 0.35 14.40 -7.98
C LEU A 148 0.80 13.87 -9.33
N VAL A 149 0.95 12.54 -9.45
CA VAL A 149 1.17 11.85 -10.71
C VAL A 149 0.05 10.85 -10.94
N VAL A 150 -0.73 11.05 -11.99
CA VAL A 150 -1.77 10.14 -12.44
C VAL A 150 -1.18 9.21 -13.50
N ASN A 151 -0.93 7.95 -13.13
CA ASN A 151 -0.28 6.98 -13.98
C ASN A 151 -1.28 6.09 -14.74
N GLY A 152 -0.95 5.75 -15.99
CA GLY A 152 -1.70 4.88 -16.87
C GLY A 152 -3.01 5.48 -17.34
N LEU A 153 -2.97 6.76 -17.72
CA LEU A 153 -4.05 7.44 -18.40
C LEU A 153 -4.25 6.86 -19.81
N LEU A 154 -5.46 6.45 -20.14
CA LEU A 154 -5.78 6.00 -21.50
C LEU A 154 -5.99 7.22 -22.40
N GLU A 155 -5.10 7.44 -23.38
CA GLU A 155 -5.20 8.59 -24.30
C GLU A 155 -5.95 8.24 -25.59
N VAL A 156 -5.79 7.01 -26.08
CA VAL A 156 -6.36 6.51 -27.34
C VAL A 156 -7.28 5.34 -27.04
N HIS A 157 -8.43 5.31 -27.70
CA HIS A 157 -9.43 4.25 -27.63
C HIS A 157 -9.98 3.98 -29.04
N ASP A 158 -10.08 2.71 -29.41
CA ASP A 158 -10.47 2.26 -30.74
C ASP A 158 -11.52 1.12 -30.72
N ASP A 159 -11.94 0.70 -29.52
CA ASP A 159 -12.98 -0.31 -29.31
C ASP A 159 -13.96 0.07 -28.19
N GLU A 160 -15.05 -0.69 -28.06
CA GLU A 160 -16.11 -0.43 -27.06
C GLU A 160 -15.59 -0.48 -25.60
N ILE A 161 -14.67 -1.40 -25.29
CA ILE A 161 -14.14 -1.58 -23.94
C ILE A 161 -13.21 -0.42 -23.58
N SER A 162 -12.29 -0.09 -24.48
CA SER A 162 -11.37 1.04 -24.33
C SER A 162 -12.12 2.37 -24.23
N GLN A 163 -13.24 2.53 -24.95
CA GLN A 163 -14.11 3.70 -24.83
C GLN A 163 -14.78 3.78 -23.46
N LEU A 164 -15.29 2.66 -22.92
CA LEU A 164 -15.88 2.63 -21.57
C LEU A 164 -14.84 2.93 -20.49
N ILE A 165 -13.63 2.37 -20.60
CA ILE A 165 -12.52 2.66 -19.68
C ILE A 165 -12.15 4.14 -19.76
N TYR A 166 -12.03 4.70 -20.97
CA TYR A 166 -11.72 6.11 -21.16
C TYR A 166 -12.76 7.02 -20.50
N GLN A 167 -14.04 6.71 -20.66
CA GLN A 167 -15.15 7.45 -20.05
C GLN A 167 -15.11 7.35 -18.52
N GLU A 168 -14.87 6.17 -17.97
CA GLU A 168 -14.73 5.96 -16.53
C GLU A 168 -13.55 6.75 -15.96
N GLN A 169 -12.37 6.69 -16.60
CA GLN A 169 -11.19 7.45 -16.19
C GLN A 169 -11.45 8.96 -16.23
N THR A 170 -12.09 9.46 -17.29
CA THR A 170 -12.42 10.88 -17.44
C THR A 170 -13.40 11.32 -16.35
N HIS A 171 -14.46 10.54 -16.13
CA HIS A 171 -15.44 10.82 -15.08
C HIS A 171 -14.79 10.87 -13.70
N ASP A 172 -13.94 9.90 -13.37
CA ASP A 172 -13.28 9.84 -12.05
C ASP A 172 -12.28 10.98 -11.85
N LEU A 173 -11.61 11.43 -12.92
CA LEU A 173 -10.71 12.59 -12.86
C LEU A 173 -11.48 13.92 -12.71
N GLU A 174 -12.61 14.08 -13.40
CA GLU A 174 -13.49 15.25 -13.23
C GLU A 174 -14.05 15.33 -11.80
N ASN A 175 -14.36 14.16 -11.22
CA ASN A 175 -14.87 14.01 -9.85
C ASN A 175 -13.77 13.70 -8.83
N MET A 176 -12.51 14.03 -9.15
CA MET A 176 -11.39 13.88 -8.22
C MET A 176 -11.68 14.64 -6.92
N PRO A 177 -11.24 14.13 -5.75
CA PRO A 177 -11.38 14.85 -4.49
C PRO A 177 -10.77 16.25 -4.54
N GLU A 178 -11.48 17.25 -4.01
CA GLU A 178 -11.05 18.66 -4.04
C GLU A 178 -9.62 18.89 -3.52
N PRO A 179 -9.15 18.26 -2.42
CA PRO A 179 -7.79 18.49 -1.93
C PRO A 179 -6.68 18.11 -2.93
N LEU A 180 -6.97 17.20 -3.87
CA LEU A 180 -6.02 16.78 -4.90
C LEU A 180 -6.04 17.71 -6.12
N LYS A 181 -7.14 18.42 -6.39
CA LYS A 181 -7.25 19.36 -7.52
C LYS A 181 -6.31 20.56 -7.38
N ASP A 182 -5.93 20.89 -6.16
CA ASP A 182 -4.98 21.98 -5.86
C ASP A 182 -3.51 21.61 -6.16
N PHE A 183 -3.22 20.35 -6.45
CA PHE A 183 -1.85 19.90 -6.70
C PHE A 183 -1.39 20.15 -8.15
N ASP A 184 -0.10 20.47 -8.28
CA ASP A 184 0.64 20.30 -9.53
C ASP A 184 0.51 18.84 -9.99
N THR A 185 -0.31 18.61 -11.00
CA THR A 185 -0.68 17.27 -11.46
C THR A 185 -0.03 16.95 -12.80
N PHE A 186 0.62 15.79 -12.85
CA PHE A 186 1.27 15.25 -14.05
C PHE A 186 0.59 13.95 -14.46
N TYR A 187 0.58 13.67 -15.76
CA TYR A 187 -0.08 12.49 -16.31
C TYR A 187 0.95 11.62 -17.04
N ILE A 188 0.93 10.32 -16.76
CA ILE A 188 1.72 9.32 -17.49
C ILE A 188 0.74 8.45 -18.29
N PRO A 189 0.87 8.38 -19.62
CA PRO A 189 -0.03 7.58 -20.43
C PRO A 189 0.11 6.08 -20.15
N LEU A 190 -0.96 5.34 -20.40
CA LEU A 190 -0.94 3.88 -20.41
C LEU A 190 -0.02 3.41 -21.55
N ARG A 191 1.02 2.66 -21.20
CA ARG A 191 1.94 2.10 -22.19
C ARG A 191 1.59 0.64 -22.51
N PRO A 192 1.69 0.22 -23.78
CA PRO A 192 1.31 -1.12 -24.22
C PRO A 192 2.39 -2.19 -23.94
N TYR A 193 3.42 -1.83 -23.19
CA TYR A 193 4.53 -2.70 -22.83
C TYR A 193 4.83 -2.58 -21.34
N ASN A 194 5.37 -3.66 -20.77
CA ASN A 194 5.91 -3.60 -19.42
C ASN A 194 7.20 -2.79 -19.41
N VAL A 195 7.34 -1.94 -18.39
CA VAL A 195 8.57 -1.16 -18.16
C VAL A 195 9.61 -2.08 -17.52
N THR A 196 10.19 -2.96 -18.33
CA THR A 196 11.29 -3.84 -17.94
C THR A 196 12.50 -3.53 -18.80
N GLY A 197 13.61 -3.12 -18.17
CA GLY A 197 14.82 -2.68 -18.86
C GLY A 197 14.91 -1.16 -19.04
N ILE A 198 16.14 -0.67 -19.22
CA ILE A 198 16.48 0.77 -19.30
C ILE A 198 15.87 1.40 -20.57
N ASP A 199 15.92 0.66 -21.66
CA ASP A 199 15.37 1.02 -22.96
C ASP A 199 13.87 1.31 -22.89
N LYS A 200 13.09 0.49 -22.17
CA LYS A 200 11.65 0.75 -21.94
C LYS A 200 11.38 1.89 -20.97
N LEU A 201 12.26 2.10 -19.98
CA LEU A 201 12.18 3.24 -19.06
C LEU A 201 12.40 4.56 -19.79
N GLN A 202 13.37 4.62 -20.71
CA GLN A 202 13.69 5.82 -21.49
C GLN A 202 12.52 6.29 -22.36
N ILE A 203 11.77 5.36 -22.93
CA ILE A 203 10.61 5.68 -23.78
C ILE A 203 9.31 5.87 -22.99
N LEU A 204 9.28 5.58 -21.69
CA LEU A 204 8.08 5.71 -20.85
C LEU A 204 7.47 7.11 -20.92
N LEU A 205 8.33 8.14 -20.86
CA LEU A 205 7.95 9.55 -20.89
C LEU A 205 8.12 10.19 -22.29
N SER A 206 8.44 9.39 -23.32
CA SER A 206 8.56 9.87 -24.70
C SER A 206 7.18 10.08 -25.32
N ASP A 207 7.02 11.15 -26.09
CA ASP A 207 5.82 11.35 -26.93
C ASP A 207 5.75 10.30 -28.04
N GLN A 208 6.90 9.85 -28.54
CA GLN A 208 7.01 8.81 -29.55
C GLN A 208 7.03 7.44 -28.88
N GLN A 209 6.00 6.64 -29.15
CA GLN A 209 5.85 5.28 -28.65
C GLN A 209 6.22 4.24 -29.73
N PRO A 210 6.77 3.08 -29.33
CA PRO A 210 7.02 1.98 -30.26
C PRO A 210 5.72 1.54 -30.91
N ALA A 211 5.80 1.13 -32.18
CA ALA A 211 4.66 0.57 -32.87
C ALA A 211 4.12 -0.65 -32.10
N LEU A 212 2.78 -0.73 -32.01
CA LEU A 212 2.11 -1.91 -31.49
C LEU A 212 2.34 -3.05 -32.47
N GLU A 213 3.03 -4.10 -32.02
CA GLU A 213 3.05 -5.36 -32.75
C GLU A 213 1.73 -6.09 -32.45
N GLU A 214 0.92 -6.34 -33.48
CA GLU A 214 -0.22 -7.23 -33.36
C GLU A 214 0.29 -8.64 -33.03
N GLN A 215 0.17 -9.03 -31.76
CA GLN A 215 0.39 -10.41 -31.37
C GLN A 215 -0.88 -11.21 -31.66
N GLU A 216 -0.73 -12.40 -32.23
CA GLU A 216 -1.85 -13.34 -32.33
C GLU A 216 -2.41 -13.59 -30.93
N LYS A 217 -3.72 -13.31 -30.75
CA LYS A 217 -4.41 -13.59 -29.49
C LYS A 217 -4.45 -15.10 -29.29
N GLU A 218 -3.51 -15.65 -28.54
CA GLU A 218 -3.66 -17.00 -28.00
C GLU A 218 -4.91 -17.01 -27.11
N VAL A 219 -5.93 -17.75 -27.51
CA VAL A 219 -7.13 -17.95 -26.70
C VAL A 219 -6.75 -18.88 -25.56
N THR A 220 -6.29 -18.30 -24.45
CA THR A 220 -6.07 -19.02 -23.21
C THR A 220 -7.40 -19.20 -22.47
N ASP A 221 -7.86 -20.44 -22.37
CA ASP A 221 -9.03 -20.80 -21.56
C ASP A 221 -8.63 -20.93 -20.08
N PHE A 222 -8.74 -19.83 -19.34
CA PHE A 222 -8.50 -19.85 -17.90
C PHE A 222 -9.74 -20.31 -17.14
N PRO A 223 -9.59 -21.17 -16.12
CA PRO A 223 -10.71 -21.57 -15.27
C PRO A 223 -11.41 -20.35 -14.67
N ASN A 224 -12.72 -20.24 -14.91
CA ASN A 224 -13.53 -19.18 -14.34
C ASN A 224 -13.89 -19.47 -12.87
N LEU A 225 -14.52 -18.48 -12.23
CA LEU A 225 -14.93 -18.59 -10.84
C LEU A 225 -15.97 -19.71 -10.60
N ASP A 226 -16.75 -20.10 -11.60
CA ASP A 226 -17.68 -21.23 -11.49
C ASP A 226 -16.94 -22.56 -11.31
N THR A 227 -15.82 -22.75 -12.00
CA THR A 227 -14.97 -23.93 -11.83
C THR A 227 -14.43 -24.01 -10.39
N VAL A 228 -13.96 -22.88 -9.85
CA VAL A 228 -13.46 -22.78 -8.47
C VAL A 228 -14.57 -23.10 -7.45
N VAL A 229 -15.77 -22.54 -7.63
CA VAL A 229 -16.92 -22.79 -6.73
C VAL A 229 -17.34 -24.26 -6.76
N LYS A 230 -17.41 -24.88 -7.94
CA LYS A 230 -17.71 -26.32 -8.08
C LYS A 230 -16.68 -27.17 -7.35
N GLU A 231 -15.41 -26.80 -7.42
CA GLU A 231 -14.35 -27.50 -6.70
C GLU A 231 -14.52 -27.39 -5.18
N PHE A 232 -14.85 -26.20 -4.64
CA PHE A 232 -15.11 -26.03 -3.21
C PHE A 232 -16.27 -26.92 -2.72
N ILE A 233 -17.34 -27.01 -3.51
CA ILE A 233 -18.48 -27.89 -3.21
C ILE A 233 -18.05 -29.35 -3.25
N ARG A 234 -17.34 -29.78 -4.31
CA ARG A 234 -16.88 -31.17 -4.48
C ARG A 234 -15.93 -31.61 -3.37
N SER A 235 -15.01 -30.74 -2.98
CA SER A 235 -13.99 -31.01 -1.96
C SER A 235 -14.46 -30.70 -0.53
N ASN A 236 -15.72 -30.24 -0.36
CA ASN A 236 -16.33 -29.88 0.92
C ASN A 236 -15.50 -28.88 1.73
N LYS A 237 -14.88 -27.90 1.06
CA LYS A 237 -14.13 -26.80 1.69
C LYS A 237 -15.13 -25.83 2.32
N LYS A 238 -15.00 -25.59 3.63
CA LYS A 238 -15.93 -24.76 4.40
C LYS A 238 -15.37 -23.38 4.77
N ILE A 239 -14.04 -23.28 4.88
CA ILE A 239 -13.34 -22.06 5.24
C ILE A 239 -12.57 -21.59 4.01
N ILE A 240 -12.88 -20.39 3.53
CA ILE A 240 -12.32 -19.78 2.32
C ILE A 240 -11.85 -18.39 2.70
N PHE A 241 -10.56 -18.13 2.52
CA PHE A 241 -9.97 -16.80 2.70
C PHE A 241 -9.70 -16.17 1.32
N THR A 242 -10.07 -14.89 1.17
CA THR A 242 -9.63 -14.08 0.03
C THR A 242 -8.59 -13.09 0.53
N MET A 243 -7.35 -13.19 0.03
CA MET A 243 -6.20 -12.42 0.53
C MET A 243 -5.47 -11.73 -0.64
N GLY A 244 -4.77 -10.64 -0.34
CA GLY A 244 -4.12 -9.79 -1.34
C GLY A 244 -3.97 -8.34 -0.88
N LYS A 245 -3.22 -7.52 -1.63
CA LYS A 245 -2.98 -6.09 -1.31
C LYS A 245 -4.28 -5.27 -1.34
N GLY A 246 -4.25 -4.04 -0.81
CA GLY A 246 -5.35 -3.09 -0.95
C GLY A 246 -5.74 -2.90 -2.42
N GLY A 247 -7.04 -2.72 -2.71
CA GLY A 247 -7.52 -2.41 -4.06
C GLY A 247 -7.56 -3.56 -5.08
N VAL A 248 -6.99 -4.74 -4.82
CA VAL A 248 -6.97 -5.86 -5.80
C VAL A 248 -8.33 -6.55 -6.02
N GLY A 249 -9.40 -6.12 -5.33
CA GLY A 249 -10.74 -6.68 -5.50
C GLY A 249 -11.09 -7.89 -4.61
N LYS A 250 -10.38 -8.11 -3.49
CA LYS A 250 -10.65 -9.21 -2.54
C LYS A 250 -12.12 -9.31 -2.16
N THR A 251 -12.69 -8.20 -1.69
CA THR A 251 -14.08 -8.09 -1.24
C THR A 251 -15.05 -8.43 -2.37
N THR A 252 -14.81 -7.90 -3.58
CA THR A 252 -15.59 -8.21 -4.79
C THR A 252 -15.59 -9.70 -5.11
N VAL A 253 -14.43 -10.35 -5.08
CA VAL A 253 -14.29 -11.78 -5.33
C VAL A 253 -14.99 -12.60 -4.25
N ALA A 254 -14.84 -12.23 -2.97
CA ALA A 254 -15.49 -12.91 -1.85
C ALA A 254 -17.02 -12.89 -1.98
N ILE A 255 -17.61 -11.73 -2.30
CA ILE A 255 -19.05 -11.59 -2.52
C ILE A 255 -19.51 -12.44 -3.71
N LYS A 256 -18.77 -12.44 -4.82
CA LYS A 256 -19.11 -13.25 -6.00
C LYS A 256 -19.08 -14.75 -5.70
N ILE A 257 -18.08 -15.22 -4.94
CA ILE A 257 -18.02 -16.62 -4.47
C ILE A 257 -19.22 -16.94 -3.56
N ALA A 258 -19.51 -16.07 -2.60
CA ALA A 258 -20.63 -16.26 -1.66
C ALA A 258 -21.97 -16.35 -2.39
N LYS A 259 -22.22 -15.47 -3.36
CA LYS A 259 -23.43 -15.50 -4.20
C LYS A 259 -23.56 -16.81 -4.98
N LYS A 260 -22.49 -17.26 -5.64
CA LYS A 260 -22.51 -18.52 -6.41
C LYS A 260 -22.74 -19.74 -5.52
N LEU A 261 -22.09 -19.80 -4.35
CA LEU A 261 -22.34 -20.87 -3.37
C LEU A 261 -23.79 -20.86 -2.86
N ALA A 262 -24.36 -19.68 -2.62
CA ALA A 262 -25.76 -19.54 -2.20
C ALA A 262 -26.75 -19.98 -3.29
N GLN A 263 -26.47 -19.64 -4.57
CA GLN A 263 -27.24 -20.09 -5.73
C GLN A 263 -27.20 -21.62 -5.90
N GLU A 264 -26.09 -22.26 -5.51
CA GLU A 264 -25.94 -23.73 -5.44
C GLU A 264 -26.56 -24.34 -4.16
N GLY A 265 -27.43 -23.59 -3.47
CA GLY A 265 -28.18 -24.02 -2.29
C GLY A 265 -27.35 -24.17 -1.02
N LYS A 266 -26.12 -23.64 -0.97
CA LYS A 266 -25.30 -23.66 0.25
C LYS A 266 -25.67 -22.49 1.16
N LYS A 267 -25.60 -22.71 2.47
CA LYS A 267 -25.67 -21.64 3.47
C LYS A 267 -24.30 -21.02 3.61
N VAL A 268 -24.20 -19.71 3.43
CA VAL A 268 -22.92 -19.00 3.43
C VAL A 268 -22.89 -17.96 4.55
N HIS A 269 -21.76 -17.89 5.24
CA HIS A 269 -21.44 -16.81 6.16
C HIS A 269 -20.25 -16.04 5.59
N LEU A 270 -20.45 -14.76 5.29
CA LEU A 270 -19.41 -13.86 4.82
C LEU A 270 -18.97 -12.97 5.98
N ALA A 271 -17.71 -13.12 6.39
CA ALA A 271 -17.09 -12.24 7.37
C ALA A 271 -16.12 -11.29 6.67
N THR A 272 -16.14 -10.01 7.01
CA THR A 272 -15.18 -9.00 6.51
C THR A 272 -14.44 -8.33 7.65
N THR A 273 -13.17 -8.02 7.40
CA THR A 273 -12.33 -7.13 8.21
C THR A 273 -12.16 -5.76 7.53
N ASP A 274 -12.80 -5.55 6.38
CA ASP A 274 -12.75 -4.30 5.63
C ASP A 274 -13.68 -3.27 6.30
N PRO A 275 -13.16 -2.13 6.80
CA PRO A 275 -13.97 -1.09 7.43
C PRO A 275 -14.84 -0.32 6.44
N ALA A 276 -14.59 -0.43 5.13
CA ALA A 276 -15.43 0.17 4.11
C ALA A 276 -16.71 -0.70 3.93
N ASP A 277 -17.84 -0.20 4.44
CA ASP A 277 -19.16 -0.86 4.54
C ASP A 277 -19.86 -1.11 3.18
N HIS A 278 -19.10 -1.52 2.17
CA HIS A 278 -19.58 -1.76 0.81
C HIS A 278 -20.35 -3.08 0.65
N LEU A 279 -20.31 -3.98 1.64
CA LEU A 279 -20.93 -5.31 1.54
C LEU A 279 -22.45 -5.26 1.34
N ASN A 280 -23.12 -4.35 2.06
CA ASN A 280 -24.58 -4.23 2.05
C ASN A 280 -25.12 -3.75 0.69
N MET A 281 -24.31 -3.04 -0.11
CA MET A 281 -24.72 -2.58 -1.44
C MET A 281 -24.77 -3.71 -2.48
N PHE A 282 -24.07 -4.82 -2.23
CA PHE A 282 -23.93 -5.88 -3.22
C PHE A 282 -24.69 -7.15 -2.88
N ILE A 283 -25.32 -7.28 -1.73
CA ILE A 283 -26.05 -8.51 -1.33
C ILE A 283 -27.55 -8.22 -1.34
N SER A 284 -28.28 -8.95 -2.17
CA SER A 284 -29.74 -8.89 -2.27
C SER A 284 -30.38 -9.79 -1.20
N ASP A 285 -31.44 -9.30 -0.54
CA ASP A 285 -32.11 -9.94 0.61
C ASP A 285 -32.62 -11.38 0.35
N ASP A 286 -32.76 -11.79 -0.91
CA ASP A 286 -33.33 -13.09 -1.30
C ASP A 286 -32.36 -14.29 -1.19
N LEU A 287 -31.07 -14.06 -0.87
CA LEU A 287 -30.06 -15.14 -0.81
C LEU A 287 -29.71 -15.53 0.64
N PRO A 288 -29.48 -16.82 0.94
CA PRO A 288 -29.14 -17.32 2.29
C PRO A 288 -27.69 -17.02 2.69
N ILE A 289 -27.32 -15.74 2.70
CA ILE A 289 -26.00 -15.22 3.07
C ILE A 289 -26.15 -14.45 4.38
N SER A 290 -25.35 -14.83 5.38
CA SER A 290 -25.24 -14.08 6.64
C SER A 290 -23.93 -13.28 6.65
N ILE A 291 -23.96 -12.04 7.14
CA ILE A 291 -22.80 -11.13 7.14
C ILE A 291 -22.37 -10.85 8.58
N SER A 292 -21.05 -10.79 8.83
CA SER A 292 -20.49 -10.26 10.08
C SER A 292 -19.26 -9.38 9.84
N HIS A 293 -19.04 -8.43 10.74
CA HIS A 293 -17.82 -7.64 10.79
C HIS A 293 -16.93 -8.17 11.91
N ILE A 294 -15.65 -8.32 11.61
CA ILE A 294 -14.62 -8.65 12.59
C ILE A 294 -13.90 -7.34 12.92
N ASP A 295 -14.32 -6.70 14.01
CA ASP A 295 -13.64 -5.51 14.56
C ASP A 295 -12.42 -5.93 15.40
N GLU A 296 -11.35 -5.14 15.30
CA GLU A 296 -10.12 -5.35 16.09
C GLU A 296 -10.27 -4.96 17.57
N GLU A 297 -11.37 -4.32 17.98
CA GLU A 297 -11.59 -3.82 19.36
C GLU A 297 -12.32 -4.81 20.30
N LYS A 298 -12.32 -6.13 20.03
CA LYS A 298 -12.95 -7.13 20.92
C LYS A 298 -12.00 -8.20 21.45
#